data_AF-A0A967F6D8-F1
#
_entry.id   AF-A0A967F6D8-F1
#
_cell.length_a   1.000
_cell.length_b   1.000
_cell.length_c   1.000
_cell.angle_alpha   90.00
_cell.angle_beta   90.00
_cell.angle_gamma   90.00
#
_symmetry.space_group_name_H-M   'P 1'
#
loop_
_entity.id
_entity.type
_entity.pdbx_description
1 polymer ?
#
loop_
_entity_poly.entity_id
_entity_poly.type
_entity_poly.pdbx_seq_one_letter_code
_entity_poly.pdbx_strand_id
1 'polypeptide(L)' 'QLQPLQADVTANDEIDQALMQRFGIVGPPAILFFDRRGVHMGDYKLVGYFKPDEFSDHLQRVIDAP' A
#
# COMPACT_ATOMS: atom_id res chain seq x y z
N GLN A 1 17.03 -1.21 0.81
CA GLN A 1 16.58 -0.50 -0.41
C GLN A 1 15.08 -0.63 -0.49
N LEU A 2 14.36 0.44 -0.83
CA LEU A 2 12.93 0.37 -1.10
C LEU A 2 12.71 -0.13 -2.53
N GLN A 3 11.69 -0.98 -2.73
CA GLN A 3 11.29 -1.47 -4.04
C GLN A 3 9.82 -1.12 -4.28
N PRO A 4 9.53 -0.04 -5.02
CA PRO A 4 8.15 0.32 -5.34
C PRO A 4 7.57 -0.66 -6.35
N LEU A 5 6.32 -1.05 -6.13
CA LEU A 5 5.51 -1.82 -7.06
C LEU A 5 4.20 -1.07 -7.27
N GLN A 6 3.63 -1.21 -8.47
CA GLN A 6 2.33 -0.65 -8.80
C GLN A 6 1.49 -1.74 -9.47
N ALA A 7 0.29 -1.95 -8.95
CA ALA A 7 -0.75 -2.71 -9.63
C ALA A 7 -1.70 -1.70 -10.28
N ASP A 8 -1.85 -1.77 -11.60
CA ASP A 8 -2.89 -1.02 -12.31
C ASP A 8 -4.16 -1.87 -12.33
N VAL A 9 -5.14 -1.45 -11.53
CA VAL A 9 -6.44 -2.13 -11.37
C VAL A 9 -7.56 -1.43 -12.16
N THR A 10 -7.21 -0.66 -13.19
CA THR A 10 -8.18 0.12 -13.99
C THR A 10 -9.23 -0.78 -14.66
N ALA A 11 -8.86 -1.99 -15.06
CA ALA A 11 -9.80 -2.95 -15.65
C ALA A 11 -10.87 -3.43 -14.66
N ASN A 12 -10.52 -3.47 -13.36
CA ASN A 12 -11.37 -3.94 -12.28
C ASN A 12 -11.96 -5.33 -12.57
N ASP A 13 -11.14 -6.21 -13.14
CA ASP A 13 -11.52 -7.58 -13.45
C ASP A 13 -11.53 -8.47 -12.18
N GLU A 14 -11.78 -9.77 -12.36
CA GLU A 14 -11.85 -10.70 -11.23
C GLU A 14 -10.54 -10.79 -10.43
N ILE A 15 -9.39 -10.63 -11.09
CA ILE A 15 -8.06 -10.68 -10.46
C ILE A 15 -7.83 -9.40 -9.67
N ASP A 16 -8.15 -8.24 -10.25
CA ASP A 16 -8.06 -6.94 -9.60
C ASP A 16 -8.94 -6.87 -8.36
N GLN A 17 -10.19 -7.31 -8.47
CA GLN A 17 -11.14 -7.35 -7.37
C GLN A 17 -10.66 -8.28 -6.26
N ALA A 18 -10.14 -9.47 -6.60
CA ALA A 18 -9.58 -10.39 -5.62
C ALA A 18 -8.35 -9.81 -4.90
N LEU A 19 -7.47 -9.12 -5.63
CA LEU A 19 -6.32 -8.42 -5.05
C LEU A 19 -6.76 -7.34 -4.06
N MET A 20 -7.69 -6.48 -4.46
CA MET A 20 -8.21 -5.41 -3.63
C MET A 20 -8.93 -5.95 -2.37
N GLN A 21 -9.78 -6.98 -2.53
CA GLN A 21 -10.47 -7.64 -1.42
C GLN A 21 -9.48 -8.25 -0.41
N ARG A 22 -8.43 -8.92 -0.89
CA ARG A 22 -7.39 -9.51 -0.04
C ARG A 22 -6.74 -8.51 0.92
N PHE A 23 -6.62 -7.25 0.49
CA PHE A 23 -6.02 -6.17 1.29
C PHE A 23 -7.04 -5.17 1.87
N GLY A 24 -8.34 -5.46 1.73
CA GLY A 24 -9.41 -4.57 2.19
C GLY A 24 -9.33 -3.17 1.58
N ILE A 25 -9.11 -3.10 0.26
CA ILE A 25 -9.15 -1.88 -0.53
C ILE A 25 -10.50 -1.85 -1.26
N VAL A 26 -11.28 -0.78 -1.06
CA VAL A 26 -12.55 -0.57 -1.79
C VAL A 26 -12.28 0.02 -3.18
N GLY A 27 -11.22 0.83 -3.29
CA GLY A 27 -10.71 1.37 -4.54
C GLY A 27 -9.47 2.23 -4.31
N PRO A 28 -8.72 2.56 -5.37
CA PRO A 28 -7.59 3.47 -5.30
C PRO A 28 -8.03 4.94 -5.03
N PRO A 29 -7.12 5.82 -4.56
CA PRO A 29 -5.70 5.56 -4.28
C PRO A 29 -5.48 4.81 -2.96
N ALA A 30 -4.58 3.83 -3.00
CA ALA A 30 -4.13 3.10 -1.82
C ALA A 30 -2.66 2.70 -1.96
N ILE A 31 -1.90 2.79 -0.86
CA ILE A 31 -0.49 2.38 -0.80
C ILE A 31 -0.37 1.34 0.32
N LEU A 32 0.22 0.19 -0.02
CA LEU A 32 0.48 -0.92 0.88
C LEU A 32 1.98 -1.01 1.15
N PHE A 33 2.33 -1.43 2.38
CA PHE A 33 3.71 -1.66 2.78
C PHE A 33 3.92 -3.13 3.13
N PHE A 34 5.07 -3.66 2.76
CA PHE A 34 5.47 -5.04 3.04
C PHE A 34 6.88 -5.04 3.63
N ASP A 35 7.11 -5.89 4.62
CA ASP A 35 8.44 -6.08 5.20
C ASP A 35 9.36 -6.85 4.23
N ARG A 36 10.63 -7.03 4.62
CA ARG A 36 11.62 -7.76 3.79
C ARG A 36 11.30 -9.25 3.61
N ARG A 37 10.34 -9.79 4.36
CA ARG A 37 9.86 -11.17 4.27
C ARG A 37 8.60 -11.27 3.41
N GLY A 38 8.11 -10.15 2.88
CA GLY A 38 6.88 -10.07 2.09
C GLY A 38 5.61 -10.09 2.94
N VAL A 39 5.71 -9.84 4.25
CA VAL A 39 4.55 -9.76 5.15
C VAL A 39 3.93 -8.37 5.06
N HIS A 40 2.62 -8.31 4.84
CA HIS A 40 1.87 -7.07 4.76
C HIS A 40 1.82 -6.36 6.12
N MET A 41 2.24 -5.09 6.14
CA MET A 41 2.25 -4.22 7.32
C MET A 41 0.94 -3.41 7.39
N GLY A 42 -0.16 -4.08 7.71
CA GLY A 42 -1.52 -3.53 7.57
C GLY A 42 -1.80 -2.22 8.31
N ASP A 43 -1.17 -2.00 9.47
CA ASP A 43 -1.32 -0.78 10.28
C ASP A 43 -0.72 0.46 9.62
N TYR A 44 0.13 0.27 8.60
CA TYR A 44 0.75 1.33 7.82
C TYR A 44 0.04 1.56 6.48
N LYS A 45 -1.04 0.84 6.17
CA LYS A 45 -1.77 1.05 4.91
C LYS A 45 -2.29 2.50 4.83
N LEU A 46 -2.07 3.13 3.68
CA LEU A 46 -2.63 4.44 3.36
C LEU A 46 -3.76 4.29 2.34
N VAL A 47 -4.89 4.95 2.61
CA VAL A 47 -6.06 5.01 1.70
C VAL A 47 -6.45 6.47 1.54
N GLY A 48 -6.59 6.91 0.29
CA GLY A 48 -6.81 8.33 -0.04
C GLY A 48 -5.51 9.07 -0.34
N TYR A 49 -5.64 10.39 -0.48
CA TYR A 49 -4.52 11.29 -0.76
C TYR A 49 -3.86 11.77 0.54
N PHE A 50 -2.53 11.87 0.53
CA PHE A 50 -1.71 12.44 1.58
C PHE A 50 -0.75 13.45 0.98
N LYS A 51 -0.49 14.55 1.70
CA LYS A 51 0.50 15.55 1.24
C LYS A 51 1.92 14.97 1.27
N PRO A 52 2.87 15.54 0.50
CA PRO A 52 4.24 15.04 0.45
C PRO A 52 4.91 14.89 1.83
N ASP A 53 4.73 15.88 2.71
CA ASP A 53 5.34 15.86 4.05
C ASP A 53 4.69 14.75 4.92
N GLU A 54 3.36 14.64 4.90
CA GLU A 54 2.63 13.60 5.63
C GLU A 54 3.01 12.19 5.15
N PHE A 55 3.18 12.02 3.84
CA PHE A 55 3.63 10.76 3.26
C PHE A 55 5.07 10.44 3.65
N SER A 56 5.96 11.43 3.64
CA SER A 56 7.38 11.26 4.00
C SER A 56 7.53 10.86 5.47
N ASP A 57 6.81 11.52 6.38
CA ASP A 57 6.77 11.18 7.81
C ASP A 57 6.18 9.78 8.05
N HIS A 58 5.19 9.38 7.24
CA HIS A 58 4.64 8.03 7.30
C HIS A 58 5.64 6.98 6.82
N LEU A 59 6.29 7.21 5.68
CA LEU A 59 7.29 6.32 5.11
C LEU A 59 8.47 6.11 6.07
N GLN A 60 8.90 7.15 6.78
CA GLN A 60 9.95 7.03 7.78
C GLN A 60 9.54 6.07 8.92
N ARG A 61 8.29 6.16 9.40
CA ARG A 61 7.76 5.22 10.42
C ARG A 61 7.70 3.78 9.93
N VAL A 62 7.47 3.55 8.64
CA VAL A 62 7.53 2.20 8.03
C VAL A 62 8.98 1.69 8.01
N ILE A 63 9.94 2.55 7.65
CA ILE A 63 11.36 2.19 7.58
C ILE A 63 11.93 1.85 8.96
N ASP A 64 11.47 2.56 9.99
CA ASP A 64 11.93 2.37 11.38
C ASP A 64 11.18 1.25 12.11
N ALA A 65 10.17 0.63 11.47
CA ALA A 65 9.44 -0.49 12.04
C ALA A 65 10.34 -1.73 12.20
N PRO A 66 10.23 -2.47 13.32
CA PRO A 66 11.08 -3.62 13.63
C PRO A 66 10.83 -4.85 12.76
#